data_AF-A0A1Q8ZQD0-F1
#
_entry.id   AF-A0A1Q8ZQD0-F1
#
_cell.length_a   1.000
_cell.length_b   1.000
_cell.length_c   1.000
_cell.angle_alpha   90.00
_cell.angle_beta   90.00
_cell.angle_gamma   90.00
#
_symmetry.space_group_name_H-M   'P 1'
#
loop_
_entity.id
_entity.type
_entity.pdbx_description
1 polymer ?
#
loop_
_entity_poly.entity_id
_entity_poly.type
_entity_poly.pdbx_seq_one_letter_code
_entity_poly.pdbx_strand_id
1 'polypeptide(L)'
;MTALLPIVEQLYDCQTDAERAAWLLGVPQGIILRDLSAILIALRRAGFLAGIACLEAEFAALNATRLADGRLPEAHELAVNEARRFLADVAQNGGAV
;
A
#
# COMPACT_ATOMS: atom_id res chain seq x y z
N MET A 1 12.60 -5.37 21.49
CA MET A 1 12.13 -6.13 20.32
C MET A 1 10.81 -5.54 19.90
N THR A 2 10.74 -4.95 18.71
CA THR A 2 9.47 -4.55 18.09
C THR A 2 8.66 -5.81 17.78
N ALA A 3 7.34 -5.78 18.02
CA ALA A 3 6.44 -6.87 17.67
C ALA A 3 6.12 -6.93 16.16
N LEU A 4 6.94 -6.26 15.33
CA LEU A 4 6.72 -6.13 13.90
C LEU A 4 7.18 -7.40 13.18
N LEU A 5 6.50 -7.70 12.08
CA LEU A 5 7.00 -8.72 11.17
C LEU A 5 8.26 -8.22 10.44
N PRO A 6 9.23 -9.10 10.11
CA PRO A 6 10.43 -8.72 9.36
C PRO A 6 10.13 -7.99 8.05
N ILE A 7 9.05 -8.37 7.35
CA ILE A 7 8.64 -7.67 6.11
C ILE A 7 8.20 -6.23 6.37
N VAL A 8 7.60 -5.94 7.53
CA VAL A 8 7.21 -4.58 7.91
C VAL A 8 8.44 -3.78 8.38
N GLU A 9 9.41 -4.43 9.03
CA GLU A 9 10.69 -3.79 9.37
C GLU A 9 11.41 -3.27 8.13
N GLN A 10 11.40 -4.02 7.02
CA GLN A 10 11.95 -3.57 5.74
C GLN A 10 11.35 -2.24 5.25
N LEU A 11 10.07 -1.98 5.51
CA LEU A 11 9.44 -0.70 5.14
C LEU A 11 10.00 0.47 5.95
N TYR A 12 10.35 0.24 7.23
CA TYR A 12 10.98 1.25 8.07
C TYR A 12 12.43 1.52 7.64
N ASP A 13 13.09 0.53 7.05
CA ASP A 13 14.46 0.65 6.54
C ASP A 13 14.54 1.34 5.16
N CYS A 14 13.43 1.46 4.44
CA CYS A 14 13.39 2.22 3.18
C CYS A 14 13.84 3.67 3.41
N GLN A 15 14.73 4.15 2.55
CA GLN A 15 15.26 5.51 2.55
C GLN A 15 14.46 6.41 1.60
N THR A 16 14.01 5.87 0.47
CA THR A 16 13.33 6.65 -0.58
C THR A 16 11.87 6.25 -0.77
N ASP A 17 11.08 7.16 -1.35
CA ASP A 17 9.69 6.87 -1.70
C ASP A 17 9.58 5.84 -2.84
N ALA A 18 10.58 5.75 -3.71
CA ALA A 18 10.68 4.69 -4.72
C ALA A 18 10.79 3.30 -4.07
N GLU A 19 11.64 3.15 -3.03
CA GLU A 19 11.75 1.90 -2.27
C GLU A 19 10.45 1.56 -1.53
N ARG A 20 9.80 2.55 -0.91
CA ARG A 20 8.50 2.37 -0.23
C ARG A 20 7.41 1.99 -1.22
N ALA A 21 7.39 2.58 -2.40
CA ALA A 21 6.46 2.24 -3.47
C ALA A 21 6.68 0.81 -3.97
N ALA A 22 7.93 0.41 -4.21
CA ALA A 22 8.27 -0.96 -4.58
C ALA A 22 7.84 -1.97 -3.51
N TRP A 23 8.06 -1.63 -2.23
CA TRP A 23 7.59 -2.44 -1.11
C TRP A 23 6.07 -2.59 -1.09
N LEU A 24 5.33 -1.48 -1.23
CA LEU A 24 3.86 -1.48 -1.24
C LEU A 24 3.27 -2.26 -2.42
N LEU A 25 3.94 -2.27 -3.58
CA LEU A 25 3.51 -3.06 -4.73
C LEU A 25 3.70 -4.57 -4.51
N GLY A 26 4.71 -4.96 -3.73
CA GLY A 26 5.09 -6.36 -3.48
C GLY A 26 4.54 -6.97 -2.19
N VAL A 27 4.06 -6.16 -1.23
CA VAL A 27 3.61 -6.68 0.07
C VAL A 27 2.33 -7.54 -0.08
N PRO A 28 2.25 -8.72 0.56
CA PRO A 28 1.03 -9.53 0.54
C PRO A 28 -0.14 -8.84 1.26
N GLN A 29 -1.35 -8.99 0.73
CA GLN A 29 -2.56 -8.42 1.31
C GLN A 29 -2.84 -8.85 2.76
N GLY A 30 -2.48 -10.09 3.14
CA GLY A 30 -2.60 -10.54 4.52
C GLY A 30 -1.74 -9.75 5.52
N ILE A 31 -0.61 -9.20 5.06
CA ILE A 31 0.25 -8.32 5.86
C ILE A 31 -0.38 -6.94 6.01
N ILE A 32 -0.97 -6.40 4.93
CA ILE A 32 -1.75 -5.15 4.97
C ILE A 32 -2.86 -5.25 6.01
N LEU A 33 -3.64 -6.35 5.98
CA LEU A 33 -4.74 -6.57 6.92
C LEU A 33 -4.25 -6.67 8.38
N ARG A 34 -3.16 -7.40 8.62
CA ARG A 34 -2.63 -7.65 9.97
C ARG A 34 -2.01 -6.40 10.59
N ASP A 35 -1.15 -5.71 9.85
CA ASP A 35 -0.23 -4.69 10.39
C ASP A 35 -0.53 -3.28 9.82
N LEU A 36 -1.77 -3.02 9.39
CA LEU A 36 -2.21 -1.75 8.79
C LEU A 36 -1.68 -0.52 9.56
N SER A 37 -1.84 -0.50 10.88
CA SER A 37 -1.43 0.64 11.71
C SER A 37 0.08 0.88 11.68
N ALA A 38 0.89 -0.18 11.67
CA ALA A 38 2.34 -0.06 11.61
C ALA A 38 2.78 0.48 10.22
N ILE A 39 2.20 -0.05 9.16
CA ILE A 39 2.46 0.40 7.79
C ILE A 39 2.08 1.89 7.64
N LEU A 40 0.89 2.30 8.12
CA LEU A 40 0.47 3.70 8.11
C LEU A 40 1.43 4.61 8.87
N ILE A 41 1.94 4.18 10.03
CA ILE A 41 2.90 4.95 10.81
C ILE A 41 4.21 5.12 10.03
N ALA A 42 4.73 4.07 9.39
CA ALA A 42 5.94 4.15 8.58
C ALA A 42 5.78 5.17 7.44
N LEU A 43 4.67 5.08 6.69
CA LEU A 43 4.40 5.97 5.55
C LEU A 43 4.18 7.42 6.00
N ARG A 44 3.48 7.65 7.12
CA ARG A 44 3.28 9.00 7.69
C ARG A 44 4.60 9.62 8.14
N ARG A 45 5.49 8.85 8.78
CA ARG A 45 6.82 9.32 9.19
C ARG A 45 7.67 9.75 7.99
N ALA A 46 7.53 9.05 6.87
CA ALA A 46 8.21 9.39 5.61
C ALA A 46 7.55 10.56 4.87
N GLY A 47 6.33 10.97 5.24
CA GLY A 47 5.56 11.96 4.47
C GLY A 47 5.05 11.45 3.12
N PHE A 48 5.06 10.13 2.89
CA PHE A 48 4.77 9.55 1.58
C PHE A 48 3.26 9.40 1.36
N LEU A 49 2.61 10.48 0.95
CA LEU A 49 1.14 10.56 0.81
C LEU A 49 0.58 9.59 -0.23
N ALA A 50 1.27 9.38 -1.35
CA ALA A 50 0.82 8.45 -2.37
C ALA A 50 0.80 7.00 -1.88
N GLY A 51 1.79 6.63 -1.06
CA GLY A 51 1.80 5.33 -0.38
C GLY A 51 0.61 5.15 0.57
N ILE A 52 0.25 6.19 1.32
CA ILE A 52 -0.92 6.18 2.21
C ILE A 52 -2.20 5.97 1.40
N ALA A 53 -2.38 6.72 0.32
CA ALA A 53 -3.55 6.60 -0.54
C ALA A 53 -3.70 5.19 -1.13
N CYS A 54 -2.60 4.59 -1.58
CA CYS A 54 -2.63 3.21 -2.07
C CYS A 54 -2.97 2.19 -0.98
N LEU A 55 -2.38 2.35 0.21
CA LEU A 55 -2.66 1.47 1.35
C LEU A 55 -4.13 1.52 1.76
N GLU A 56 -4.72 2.72 1.79
CA GLU A 56 -6.13 2.92 2.10
C GLU A 56 -7.04 2.31 1.03
N ALA A 57 -6.70 2.45 -0.27
CA ALA A 57 -7.44 1.82 -1.36
C ALA A 57 -7.42 0.28 -1.27
N GLU A 58 -6.24 -0.31 -1.02
CA GLU A 58 -6.07 -1.75 -0.81
C GLU A 58 -6.87 -2.24 0.39
N PHE A 59 -6.77 -1.54 1.53
CA PHE A 59 -7.48 -1.92 2.73
C PHE A 59 -9.00 -1.80 2.56
N ALA A 60 -9.48 -0.75 1.88
CA ALA A 60 -10.89 -0.59 1.55
C ALA A 60 -11.39 -1.72 0.65
N ALA A 61 -10.63 -2.09 -0.39
CA ALA A 61 -10.98 -3.20 -1.28
C ALA A 61 -10.99 -4.55 -0.54
N LEU A 62 -10.04 -4.79 0.36
CA LEU A 62 -10.01 -6.01 1.18
C LEU A 62 -11.29 -6.16 2.02
N ASN A 63 -11.82 -5.06 2.54
CA ASN A 63 -12.99 -5.05 3.41
C ASN A 63 -14.31 -4.76 2.68
N ALA A 64 -14.29 -4.49 1.38
CA ALA A 64 -15.48 -4.20 0.61
C ALA A 64 -16.42 -5.42 0.53
N THR A 65 -17.72 -5.18 0.70
CA THR A 65 -18.72 -6.22 0.45
C THR A 65 -18.69 -6.59 -1.03
N ARG A 66 -18.56 -7.89 -1.32
CA ARG A 66 -18.55 -8.39 -2.69
C ARG A 66 -19.95 -8.36 -3.29
N LEU A 67 -20.01 -8.16 -4.60
CA LEU A 67 -21.24 -8.25 -5.37
C LEU A 67 -21.72 -9.71 -5.43
N ALA A 68 -22.93 -9.92 -5.96
CA ALA A 68 -23.54 -11.24 -6.05
C ALA A 68 -22.71 -12.25 -6.89
N ASP A 69 -21.86 -11.76 -7.79
CA ASP A 69 -20.94 -12.55 -8.60
C ASP A 69 -19.57 -12.79 -7.92
N GLY A 70 -19.39 -12.31 -6.68
CA GLY A 70 -18.14 -12.43 -5.91
C GLY A 70 -17.09 -11.37 -6.25
N ARG A 71 -17.35 -10.44 -7.18
CA ARG A 71 -16.41 -9.37 -7.55
C ARG A 71 -16.47 -8.19 -6.60
N LEU A 72 -15.45 -7.35 -6.70
CA LEU A 72 -15.43 -6.05 -6.04
C LEU A 72 -16.38 -5.08 -6.75
N PRO A 73 -17.01 -4.13 -6.02
CA PRO A 73 -17.60 -2.97 -6.65
C PRO A 73 -16.56 -2.21 -7.49
N GLU A 74 -16.94 -1.76 -8.68
CA GLU A 74 -16.04 -1.14 -9.67
C GLU A 74 -15.21 0.02 -9.09
N ALA A 75 -15.80 0.84 -8.23
CA ALA A 75 -15.09 1.95 -7.58
C ALA A 75 -13.86 1.49 -6.77
N HIS A 76 -13.93 0.33 -6.09
CA HIS A 76 -12.79 -0.22 -5.36
C HIS A 76 -11.75 -0.84 -6.31
N GLU A 77 -12.18 -1.52 -7.37
CA GLU A 77 -11.27 -2.05 -8.39
C GLU A 77 -10.49 -0.91 -9.05
N LEU A 78 -11.18 0.18 -9.43
CA LEU A 78 -10.58 1.35 -10.06
C LEU A 78 -9.58 2.05 -9.13
N ALA A 79 -9.98 2.33 -7.88
CA ALA A 79 -9.12 2.99 -6.91
C ALA A 79 -7.81 2.24 -6.64
N VAL A 80 -7.87 0.91 -6.48
CA VAL A 80 -6.65 0.09 -6.31
C VAL A 80 -5.78 0.13 -7.55
N ASN A 81 -6.37 -0.01 -8.74
CA ASN A 81 -5.63 -0.02 -9.99
C ASN A 81 -4.93 1.32 -10.27
N GLU A 82 -5.62 2.44 -10.02
CA GLU A 82 -5.04 3.78 -10.18
C GLU A 82 -3.90 4.04 -9.20
N ALA A 83 -4.10 3.72 -7.92
CA ALA A 83 -3.06 3.90 -6.91
C ALA A 83 -1.84 3.02 -7.18
N ARG A 84 -2.03 1.76 -7.60
CA ARG A 84 -0.93 0.88 -7.99
C ARG A 84 -0.18 1.38 -9.22
N ARG A 85 -0.87 1.91 -10.22
CA ARG A 85 -0.22 2.52 -11.40
C ARG A 85 0.63 3.71 -11.00
N PHE A 86 0.13 4.57 -10.14
CA PHE A 86 0.89 5.71 -9.63
C PHE A 86 2.13 5.25 -8.85
N LEU A 87 1.99 4.27 -7.95
CA LEU A 87 3.14 3.72 -7.23
C LEU A 87 4.16 3.05 -8.16
N ALA A 88 3.72 2.39 -9.23
CA ALA A 88 4.63 1.79 -10.20
C ALA A 88 5.48 2.86 -10.89
N ASP A 89 4.90 4.01 -11.21
CA ASP A 89 5.63 5.16 -11.72
C ASP A 89 6.61 5.73 -10.68
N VAL A 90 6.18 5.90 -9.42
CA VAL A 90 7.07 6.34 -8.33
C VAL A 90 8.25 5.39 -8.14
N ALA A 91 8.00 4.08 -8.18
CA ALA A 91 9.04 3.06 -8.01
C ALA A 91 10.06 3.04 -9.16
N GLN A 92 9.64 3.34 -10.39
CA GLN A 92 10.50 3.31 -11.58
C GLN A 92 11.22 4.64 -11.82
N ASN A 93 10.54 5.77 -11.58
CA ASN A 93 10.95 7.09 -12.03
C ASN A 93 11.14 8.11 -10.89
N GLY A 94 10.94 7.72 -9.63
CA GLY A 94 11.06 8.62 -8.48
C GLY A 94 9.89 9.61 -8.33
N GLY A 95 8.78 9.40 -9.03
CA GLY A 95 7.56 10.20 -8.92
C GLY A 95 7.56 11.49 -9.75
N ALA A 96 8.34 11.54 -10.83
CA ALA A 96 8.32 12.65 -11.77
C ALA A 96 7.05 12.59 -12.64
N VAL A 97 6.04 13.38 -12.28
CA VAL A 97 4.89 13.71 -13.14
C VAL A 97 4.96 15.18 -13.53
#